data_AF-A0A224Z294-F1
#
_entry.id   AF-A0A224Z294-F1
#
_cell.length_a   1.000
_cell.length_b   1.000
_cell.length_c   1.000
_cell.angle_alpha   90.00
_cell.angle_beta   90.00
_cell.angle_gamma   90.00
#
_symmetry.space_group_name_H-M   'P 1'
#
loop_
_entity.id
_entity.type
_entity.pdbx_description
1 polymer ?
#
loop_
_entity_poly.entity_id
_entity_poly.type
_entity_poly.pdbx_seq_one_letter_code
_entity_poly.pdbx_strand_id
1 'polypeptide(L)'
;MPLTRVELLPLSVFVLLPGTFIVTYLISILLGHVEVEFPYISDTGTYAPESCIFSQLLNICSFLMAATVYVRYKEVEQYYRDHLSQESPRVLRMNTSGLWLGWISSLGVSIVANFQFL
;
A
#
# COMPACT_ATOMS: atom_id res chain seq x y z
N MET A 1 1.19 -14.49 -23.90
CA MET A 1 1.50 -14.52 -22.45
C MET A 1 2.92 -13.99 -22.29
N PRO A 2 3.20 -13.01 -21.41
CA PRO A 2 3.22 -13.35 -19.98
C PRO A 2 2.90 -12.16 -19.06
N LEU A 3 1.81 -12.28 -18.31
CA LEU A 3 1.70 -11.62 -17.01
C LEU A 3 1.11 -12.67 -16.07
N THR A 4 1.77 -13.81 -15.96
CA THR A 4 1.25 -15.02 -15.28
C THR A 4 1.15 -14.86 -13.76
N ARG A 5 1.43 -13.65 -13.23
CA ARG A 5 1.68 -13.37 -11.82
C ARG A 5 1.31 -11.93 -11.44
N VAL A 6 0.37 -11.29 -12.13
CA VAL A 6 -0.03 -9.92 -11.76
C VAL A 6 -0.70 -9.84 -10.40
N GLU A 7 -1.28 -10.95 -9.94
CA GLU A 7 -1.79 -11.04 -8.57
C GLU A 7 -0.71 -10.94 -7.49
N LEU A 8 0.58 -11.10 -7.81
CA LEU A 8 1.64 -10.98 -6.83
C LEU A 8 1.76 -9.58 -6.24
N LEU A 9 1.46 -8.54 -7.02
CA LEU A 9 1.50 -7.16 -6.52
C LEU A 9 0.48 -6.93 -5.39
N PRO A 10 -0.84 -7.14 -5.59
CA PRO A 10 -1.80 -6.99 -4.49
C PRO A 10 -1.57 -7.99 -3.36
N LEU A 11 -1.11 -9.21 -3.66
CA LEU A 11 -0.77 -10.20 -2.62
C LEU A 11 0.41 -9.71 -1.76
N SER A 12 1.42 -9.11 -2.37
CA SER A 12 2.57 -8.55 -1.63
C SER A 12 2.14 -7.44 -0.69
N VAL A 13 1.24 -6.54 -1.12
CA VAL A 13 0.66 -5.49 -0.25
C VAL A 13 -0.13 -6.12 0.90
N PHE A 14 -0.96 -7.13 0.62
CA PHE A 14 -1.76 -7.84 1.62
C PHE A 14 -0.90 -8.51 2.71
N VAL A 15 0.27 -9.02 2.36
CA VAL A 15 1.19 -9.69 3.31
C VAL A 15 2.09 -8.67 4.02
N LEU A 16 2.68 -7.73 3.27
CA LEU A 16 3.68 -6.79 3.81
C LEU A 16 3.06 -5.77 4.75
N LEU A 17 1.84 -5.30 4.49
CA LEU A 17 1.20 -4.29 5.33
C LEU A 17 0.98 -4.78 6.78
N PRO A 18 0.26 -5.89 7.05
CA PRO A 18 0.15 -6.45 8.40
C PRO A 18 1.51 -6.92 8.94
N GLY A 19 2.37 -7.49 8.09
CA GLY A 19 3.72 -7.90 8.48
C GLY A 19 4.55 -6.73 9.02
N THR A 20 4.41 -5.53 8.44
CA THR A 20 5.08 -4.31 8.90
C THR A 20 4.68 -4.00 10.34
N PHE A 21 3.38 -3.97 10.64
CA PHE A 21 2.88 -3.71 11.99
C PHE A 21 3.33 -4.76 13.01
N ILE A 22 3.27 -6.04 12.64
CA ILE A 22 3.68 -7.14 13.52
C ILE A 22 5.18 -7.05 13.83
N VAL A 23 6.01 -6.89 12.81
CA VAL A 23 7.48 -6.85 12.98
C VAL A 23 7.89 -5.66 13.85
N THR A 24 7.35 -4.47 13.60
CA THR A 24 7.73 -3.28 14.36
C THR A 24 7.24 -3.35 15.80
N TYR A 25 6.05 -3.92 16.03
CA TYR A 25 5.55 -4.19 17.39
C TYR A 25 6.43 -5.17 18.16
N LEU A 26 6.85 -6.27 17.53
CA LEU A 26 7.77 -7.22 18.15
C LEU A 26 9.10 -6.55 18.51
N ILE A 27 9.64 -5.70 17.63
CA ILE A 27 10.87 -4.94 17.91
C ILE A 27 10.68 -4.02 19.13
N SER A 28 9.59 -3.26 19.19
CA SER A 28 9.31 -2.37 20.33
C SER A 28 9.16 -3.12 21.65
N ILE A 29 8.52 -4.30 21.67
CA ILE A 29 8.46 -5.14 22.87
C ILE A 29 9.86 -5.61 23.28
N LEU A 30 10.66 -6.10 22.33
CA LEU A 30 11.99 -6.64 22.61
C LEU A 30 12.95 -5.55 23.14
N LEU A 31 12.74 -4.30 22.76
CA LEU A 31 13.50 -3.14 23.26
C LEU A 31 12.90 -2.51 24.53
N GLY A 32 11.73 -2.98 24.98
CA GLY A 32 11.06 -2.45 26.17
C GLY A 32 10.46 -1.05 25.98
N HIS A 33 10.17 -0.65 24.74
CA HIS A 33 9.59 0.66 24.44
C HIS A 33 8.06 0.71 24.61
N VAL A 34 7.38 -0.44 24.57
CA VAL A 34 5.92 -0.54 24.65
C VAL A 34 5.51 -1.72 25.55
N GLU A 35 4.46 -1.52 26.34
CA GLU A 35 3.85 -2.55 27.19
C GLU A 35 3.13 -3.62 26.34
N VAL A 36 3.16 -4.88 26.79
CA VAL A 36 2.71 -6.04 25.98
C VAL A 36 1.18 -6.14 25.86
N GLU A 37 0.43 -5.32 26.60
CA GLU A 37 -1.02 -5.48 26.75
C GLU A 37 -1.80 -5.17 25.45
N PHE A 38 -1.39 -4.16 24.67
CA PHE A 38 -2.04 -3.82 23.40
C PHE A 38 -1.10 -3.20 22.36
N PRO A 39 -1.13 -3.65 21.09
CA PRO A 39 -0.28 -3.12 20.02
C PRO A 39 -0.80 -1.78 19.48
N TYR A 40 -0.44 -0.70 20.16
CA TYR A 40 -0.68 0.65 19.65
C TYR A 40 0.35 1.00 18.57
N ILE A 41 -0.15 1.21 17.35
CA ILE A 41 0.66 1.60 16.18
C ILE A 41 1.41 2.93 16.44
N SER A 42 0.75 3.87 17.12
CA SER A 42 1.33 5.16 17.51
C SER A 42 2.60 5.00 18.34
N ASP A 43 2.63 4.03 19.24
CA ASP A 43 3.70 3.88 20.22
C ASP A 43 4.92 3.22 19.56
N THR A 44 4.69 2.23 18.70
CA THR A 44 5.72 1.64 17.81
C THR A 44 6.33 2.61 16.81
N GLY A 45 5.63 3.70 16.49
CA GLY A 45 6.16 4.74 15.60
C GLY A 45 7.07 5.75 16.29
N THR A 46 7.26 5.66 17.60
CA THR A 46 7.81 6.77 18.38
C THR A 46 9.34 6.77 18.47
N TYR A 47 9.95 5.60 18.64
CA TYR A 47 11.38 5.47 18.94
C TYR A 47 12.16 4.81 17.80
N ALA A 48 13.43 5.20 17.65
CA ALA A 48 14.36 4.47 16.81
C ALA A 48 14.85 3.23 17.57
N PRO A 49 15.08 2.09 16.88
CA PRO A 49 15.11 1.89 15.43
C PRO A 49 13.77 1.50 14.76
N GLU A 50 12.74 1.13 15.53
CA GLU A 50 11.49 0.58 14.98
C GLU A 50 10.72 1.57 14.10
N SER A 51 10.74 2.86 14.42
CA SER A 51 10.05 3.90 13.66
C SER A 51 10.63 4.04 12.26
N CYS A 52 11.96 3.96 12.14
CA CYS A 52 12.66 3.97 10.85
C CYS A 52 12.34 2.72 10.01
N ILE A 53 12.30 1.55 10.65
CA ILE A 53 11.97 0.28 9.98
C ILE A 53 10.52 0.30 9.51
N PHE A 54 9.59 0.75 10.37
CA PHE A 54 8.18 0.94 10.05
C PHE A 54 8.00 1.87 8.85
N SER A 55 8.66 3.03 8.88
CA SER A 55 8.62 4.01 7.79
C SER A 55 9.10 3.41 6.47
N GLN A 56 10.24 2.71 6.49
CA GLN A 56 10.81 2.10 5.29
C GLN A 56 9.88 1.02 4.70
N LEU A 57 9.32 0.16 5.55
CA LEU A 57 8.41 -0.89 5.12
C LEU A 57 7.08 -0.33 4.59
N LEU A 58 6.52 0.71 5.22
CA LEU A 58 5.34 1.40 4.72
C LEU A 58 5.60 2.14 3.39
N ASN A 59 6.76 2.74 3.20
CA ASN A 59 7.14 3.34 1.92
C ASN A 59 7.20 2.29 0.80
N ILE A 60 7.73 1.09 1.08
CA ILE A 60 7.69 -0.04 0.14
C ILE A 60 6.25 -0.45 -0.16
N CYS A 61 5.39 -0.56 0.87
CA CYS A 61 3.97 -0.87 0.70
C CYS A 61 3.24 0.19 -0.14
N SER A 62 3.53 1.48 0.09
CA SER A 62 2.98 2.60 -0.69
C SER A 62 3.33 2.48 -2.17
N PHE A 63 4.60 2.19 -2.48
CA PHE A 63 5.03 1.99 -3.86
C PHE A 63 4.34 0.79 -4.52
N LEU A 64 4.27 -0.35 -3.83
CA LEU A 64 3.60 -1.55 -4.32
C LEU A 64 2.09 -1.33 -4.51
N MET A 65 1.47 -0.52 -3.66
CA MET A 65 0.07 -0.12 -3.78
C MET A 65 -0.15 0.75 -5.03
N ALA A 66 0.69 1.75 -5.27
CA ALA A 66 0.62 2.58 -6.47
C ALA A 66 0.82 1.76 -7.76
N ALA A 67 1.75 0.81 -7.74
CA ALA A 67 1.98 -0.13 -8.85
C ALA A 67 0.77 -1.06 -9.07
N THR A 68 0.18 -1.58 -7.99
CA THR A 68 -1.03 -2.41 -8.04
C THR A 68 -2.18 -1.65 -8.70
N VAL A 69 -2.44 -0.41 -8.26
CA VAL A 69 -3.50 0.44 -8.84
C VAL A 69 -3.26 0.69 -10.32
N TYR A 70 -2.02 0.97 -10.72
CA TYR A 70 -1.68 1.19 -12.13
C TYR A 70 -1.91 -0.05 -13.00
N VAL A 71 -1.49 -1.22 -12.53
CA VAL A 71 -1.73 -2.49 -13.23
C VAL A 71 -3.23 -2.74 -13.38
N ARG A 72 -4.02 -2.59 -12.30
CA ARG A 72 -5.48 -2.76 -12.37
C ARG A 72 -6.15 -1.77 -13.32
N TYR A 73 -5.66 -0.52 -13.35
CA TYR A 73 -6.10 0.46 -14.35
C TYR A 73 -5.87 -0.04 -15.77
N LYS A 74 -4.68 -0.59 -16.07
CA LYS A 74 -4.33 -1.11 -17.39
C LYS A 74 -5.12 -2.35 -17.79
N GLU A 75 -5.37 -3.26 -16.85
CA GLU A 75 -6.21 -4.43 -17.09
C GLU A 75 -7.64 -4.02 -17.48
N VAL A 76 -8.23 -3.07 -16.76
CA VAL A 76 -9.57 -2.56 -17.08
C VAL A 76 -9.57 -1.82 -18.43
N GLU A 77 -8.56 -0.98 -18.69
CA GLU A 77 -8.42 -0.25 -19.96
C GLU A 77 -8.32 -1.22 -21.15
N GLN A 78 -7.51 -2.27 -21.03
CA GLN A 78 -7.32 -3.28 -22.07
C GLN A 78 -8.58 -4.12 -22.27
N TYR A 79 -9.19 -4.62 -21.19
CA TYR A 79 -10.42 -5.42 -21.26
C TYR A 79 -11.54 -4.69 -22.01
N TYR A 80 -11.76 -3.41 -21.68
CA TYR A 80 -12.79 -2.60 -22.34
C TYR A 80 -12.47 -2.24 -23.79
N ARG A 81 -11.19 -2.02 -24.14
CA ARG A 81 -10.77 -1.81 -25.54
C ARG A 81 -11.01 -3.06 -26.39
N ASP A 82 -10.69 -4.23 -25.86
CA ASP A 82 -10.73 -5.49 -26.61
C ASP A 82 -12.16 -6.04 -26.78
N HIS A 83 -13.07 -5.77 -25.82
CA HIS A 83 -14.40 -6.41 -25.79
C HIS A 83 -15.61 -5.47 -25.93
N LEU A 84 -15.48 -4.16 -25.65
CA LEU A 84 -16.62 -3.24 -25.50
C LEU A 84 -16.47 -1.96 -26.33
N SER A 85 -15.67 -2.01 -27.41
CA SER A 85 -15.34 -0.90 -28.30
C SER A 85 -16.51 0.08 -28.51
N GLN A 86 -16.38 1.28 -27.92
CA GLN A 86 -17.21 2.50 -28.00
C GLN A 86 -18.43 2.67 -27.07
N GLU A 87 -18.97 1.65 -26.40
CA GLU A 87 -20.25 1.80 -25.66
C GLU A 87 -20.12 2.34 -24.23
N SER A 88 -18.92 2.42 -23.64
CA SER A 88 -18.78 2.78 -22.20
C SER A 88 -17.70 3.84 -21.87
N PRO A 89 -17.82 5.08 -22.38
CA PRO A 89 -16.91 6.18 -22.02
C PRO A 89 -16.96 6.53 -20.52
N ARG A 90 -18.09 6.21 -19.85
CA ARG A 90 -18.26 6.46 -18.41
C ARG A 90 -17.35 5.57 -17.57
N VAL A 91 -17.25 4.28 -17.90
CA VAL A 91 -16.39 3.35 -17.13
C VAL A 91 -14.93 3.71 -17.28
N LEU A 92 -14.50 4.08 -18.49
CA LEU A 92 -13.11 4.50 -18.71
C LEU A 92 -12.75 5.77 -17.92
N ARG A 93 -13.66 6.76 -17.87
CA ARG A 93 -13.48 7.93 -17.00
C ARG A 93 -13.39 7.55 -15.52
N MET A 94 -14.28 6.68 -15.05
CA MET A 94 -14.24 6.21 -13.65
C MET A 94 -12.94 5.46 -13.35
N ASN A 95 -12.43 4.66 -14.29
CA ASN A 95 -11.16 3.97 -14.17
C ASN A 95 -9.98 4.97 -14.04
N THR A 96 -9.95 6.02 -14.87
CA THR A 96 -8.95 7.10 -14.76
C THR A 96 -9.07 7.85 -13.44
N SER A 97 -10.29 8.17 -12.97
CA SER A 97 -10.49 8.78 -11.65
C SER A 97 -10.00 7.87 -10.53
N GLY A 98 -10.25 6.56 -10.63
CA GLY A 98 -9.77 5.55 -9.68
C GLY A 98 -8.24 5.47 -9.62
N LEU A 99 -7.56 5.59 -10.76
CA LEU A 99 -6.10 5.65 -10.82
C LEU A 99 -5.56 6.83 -10.01
N TRP A 100 -6.09 8.04 -10.24
CA TRP A 100 -5.68 9.22 -9.50
C TRP A 100 -5.95 9.12 -8.00
N LEU A 101 -7.14 8.66 -7.62
CA LEU A 101 -7.49 8.46 -6.21
C LEU A 101 -6.57 7.42 -5.54
N GLY A 102 -6.27 6.31 -6.21
CA GLY A 102 -5.36 5.29 -5.68
C GLY A 102 -3.92 5.77 -5.54
N TRP A 103 -3.43 6.59 -6.46
CA TRP A 103 -2.11 7.22 -6.34
C TRP A 103 -2.06 8.27 -5.23
N ILE A 104 -3.08 9.12 -5.11
CA ILE A 104 -3.18 10.08 -4.00
C ILE A 104 -3.21 9.34 -2.66
N SER A 105 -3.97 8.25 -2.56
CA SER A 105 -4.00 7.40 -1.36
C SER A 105 -2.63 6.79 -1.06
N SER A 106 -1.93 6.27 -2.08
CA SER A 106 -0.59 5.71 -1.92
C SER A 106 0.40 6.77 -1.44
N LEU A 107 0.33 8.00 -1.98
CA LEU A 107 1.12 9.13 -1.49
C LEU A 107 0.78 9.47 -0.03
N GLY A 108 -0.49 9.44 0.35
CA GLY A 108 -0.92 9.59 1.75
C GLY A 108 -0.27 8.57 2.68
N VAL A 109 -0.19 7.30 2.27
CA VAL A 109 0.53 6.25 3.02
C VAL A 109 2.02 6.60 3.16
N SER A 110 2.67 7.08 2.10
CA SER A 110 4.08 7.49 2.17
C SER A 110 4.26 8.71 3.09
N ILE A 111 3.35 9.68 3.06
CA ILE A 111 3.41 10.82 3.98
C ILE A 111 3.30 10.34 5.43
N VAL A 112 2.30 9.51 5.76
CA VAL A 112 2.14 8.94 7.11
C VAL A 112 3.37 8.16 7.56
N ALA A 113 4.02 7.43 6.64
CA ALA A 113 5.24 6.69 6.94
C ALA A 113 6.40 7.60 7.37
N ASN A 114 6.53 8.79 6.78
CA ASN A 114 7.67 9.69 7.03
C ASN A 114 7.36 10.79 8.06
N PHE A 115 6.08 11.13 8.25
CA PHE A 115 5.63 12.21 9.11
C PHE A 115 4.70 11.67 10.21
N GLN A 116 5.26 10.83 11.08
CA GLN A 116 4.52 10.15 12.16
C GLN A 116 4.04 11.10 13.27
N PHE A 117 4.64 12.29 13.38
CA PHE A 117 4.39 13.28 14.45
C PHE A 117 3.72 14.58 13.97
N LEU A 118 3.12 14.57 12.77
CA LEU A 118 2.41 15.73 12.21
C LEU A 118 0.92 15.69 12.56
#